data_AF-A0A9D7MNV7-F1
#
_entry.id   AF-A0A9D7MNV7-F1
#
_cell.length_a   1.000
_cell.length_b   1.000
_cell.length_c   1.000
_cell.angle_alpha   90.00
_cell.angle_beta   90.00
_cell.angle_gamma   90.00
#
_symmetry.space_group_name_H-M   'P 1'
#
loop_
_entity.id
_entity.type
_entity.pdbx_description
1 polymer ?
#
loop_
_entity_poly.entity_id
_entity_poly.type
_entity_poly.pdbx_seq_one_letter_code
_entity_poly.pdbx_strand_id
1 'polypeptide(L)'
;MAGRTFRSIFLFLLFVGISFADDNPDSTSTFIPNIKPELNVPRLAAENIKIDGDLSEYVWEKAALIDNFTEISPGDNIKPEQKTEGRVFYDEEYLYFGFTAYETDMMSAGIRNVLQSERDTRRSSVDNEQRRFEL
;
A
#
# COMPACT_ATOMS: atom_id res chain seq x y z
N MET A 1 38.36 18.87 70.35
CA MET A 1 37.88 17.95 69.28
C MET A 1 37.68 18.83 68.04
N ALA A 2 38.71 19.01 67.21
CA ALA A 2 38.93 18.25 65.96
C ALA A 2 37.65 18.27 65.10
N GLY A 3 37.49 19.06 64.03
CA GLY A 3 38.43 19.48 63.01
C GLY A 3 38.24 18.60 61.78
N ARG A 4 37.70 19.17 60.69
CA ARG A 4 38.27 19.16 59.33
C ARG A 4 37.21 19.43 58.25
N THR A 5 37.48 20.49 57.50
CA THR A 5 36.96 20.81 56.18
C THR A 5 37.58 19.90 55.11
N PHE A 6 36.77 19.44 54.14
CA PHE A 6 37.23 19.05 52.79
C PHE A 6 35.98 18.95 51.89
N ARG A 7 35.66 20.00 51.13
CA ARG A 7 36.00 20.17 49.70
C ARG A 7 35.44 19.05 48.82
N SER A 8 34.50 19.47 47.96
CA SER A 8 34.31 19.02 46.57
C SER A 8 34.18 17.53 46.30
N ILE A 9 33.05 17.12 45.74
CA ILE A 9 32.93 16.48 44.41
C ILE A 9 31.62 15.68 44.32
N PHE A 10 30.86 16.03 43.28
CA PHE A 10 29.79 15.26 42.64
C PHE A 10 28.46 15.12 43.39
N LEU A 11 27.75 16.24 43.36
CA LEU A 11 26.34 16.28 43.00
C LEU A 11 26.16 15.62 41.61
N PHE A 12 25.99 14.30 41.58
CA PHE A 12 25.67 13.56 40.35
C PHE A 12 24.35 12.82 40.55
N LEU A 13 23.30 13.49 40.07
CA LEU A 13 22.09 12.94 39.45
C LEU A 13 21.66 11.56 39.98
N LEU A 14 20.68 11.50 40.89
CA LEU A 14 19.28 11.75 40.55
C LEU A 14 18.89 10.94 39.30
N PHE A 15 18.31 9.79 39.59
CA PHE A 15 17.07 9.34 38.97
C PHE A 15 17.16 8.81 37.53
N VAL A 16 16.86 7.51 37.47
CA VAL A 16 16.02 6.89 36.43
C VAL A 16 16.72 6.66 35.10
N GLY A 17 16.98 5.38 34.85
CA GLY A 17 17.13 4.87 33.51
C GLY A 17 15.90 5.27 32.69
N ILE A 18 16.10 6.23 31.79
CA ILE A 18 15.21 6.40 30.64
C ILE A 18 15.55 5.21 29.75
N SER A 19 14.82 4.12 29.96
CA SER A 19 14.56 3.19 28.88
C SER A 19 13.96 4.05 27.78
N PHE A 20 14.67 4.19 26.66
CA PHE A 20 14.05 4.66 25.44
C PHE A 20 13.00 3.60 25.08
N ALA A 21 11.78 3.79 25.57
CA ALA A 21 10.62 3.18 24.93
C ALA A 21 10.60 3.80 23.54
N ASP A 22 10.88 2.98 22.54
CA ASP A 22 10.63 3.29 21.15
C ASP A 22 9.11 3.48 21.05
N ASP A 23 8.63 4.72 21.18
CA ASP A 23 7.23 5.11 21.02
C ASP A 23 6.90 5.08 19.52
N ASN A 24 7.03 3.89 18.94
CA ASN A 24 6.55 3.57 17.61
C ASN A 24 5.14 2.99 17.77
N PRO A 25 4.07 3.82 17.67
CA PRO A 25 2.69 3.37 17.86
C PRO A 25 2.22 2.36 16.80
N ASP A 26 3.01 2.05 15.77
CA ASP A 26 2.57 1.28 14.60
C ASP A 26 2.83 -0.23 14.64
N SER A 27 3.39 -0.80 15.71
CA SER A 27 3.85 -2.21 15.68
C SER A 27 2.82 -3.28 16.09
N THR A 28 1.50 -2.99 16.19
CA THR A 28 0.52 -4.07 16.45
C THR A 28 -0.91 -3.79 15.96
N SER A 29 -1.08 -3.31 14.72
CA SER A 29 -2.36 -3.47 14.02
C SER A 29 -2.30 -4.73 13.16
N THR A 30 -2.92 -5.83 13.61
CA THR A 30 -3.05 -7.04 12.79
C THR A 30 -3.99 -6.73 11.62
N PHE A 31 -3.42 -6.58 10.43
CA PHE A 31 -4.20 -6.46 9.20
C PHE A 31 -5.07 -7.71 8.99
N ILE A 32 -6.35 -7.50 8.70
CA ILE A 32 -7.30 -8.58 8.40
C ILE A 32 -7.60 -8.54 6.90
N PRO A 33 -7.17 -9.57 6.14
CA PRO A 33 -7.42 -9.62 4.71
C PRO A 33 -8.91 -9.80 4.43
N ASN A 34 -9.36 -9.21 3.32
CA ASN A 34 -10.74 -9.32 2.91
C ASN A 34 -10.98 -10.63 2.13
N ILE A 35 -11.77 -11.54 2.67
CA ILE A 35 -12.07 -12.83 2.04
C ILE A 35 -13.50 -12.81 1.52
N LYS A 36 -13.65 -12.80 0.18
CA LYS A 36 -14.95 -12.73 -0.52
C LYS A 36 -15.81 -11.53 -0.09
N PRO A 37 -15.33 -10.29 -0.28
CA PRO A 37 -16.17 -9.13 0.01
C PRO A 37 -17.45 -9.13 -0.81
N GLU A 38 -18.52 -8.72 -0.16
CA GLU A 38 -19.75 -8.29 -0.82
C GLU A 38 -19.81 -6.78 -0.85
N LEU A 39 -20.32 -6.22 -1.95
CA LEU A 39 -20.43 -4.78 -2.13
C LEU A 39 -21.80 -4.46 -2.71
N ASN A 40 -22.52 -3.56 -2.05
CA ASN A 40 -23.75 -3.01 -2.60
C ASN A 40 -23.40 -1.85 -3.54
N VAL A 41 -23.62 -2.06 -4.83
CA VAL A 41 -23.29 -1.07 -5.85
C VAL A 41 -24.52 -0.19 -6.11
N PRO A 42 -24.43 1.15 -5.97
CA PRO A 42 -25.56 2.03 -6.23
C PRO A 42 -25.78 2.23 -7.73
N ARG A 43 -27.05 2.44 -8.10
CA ARG A 43 -27.41 2.99 -9.41
C ARG A 43 -27.36 4.51 -9.35
N LEU A 44 -26.55 5.13 -10.19
CA LEU A 44 -26.36 6.60 -10.22
C LEU A 44 -26.53 7.11 -11.65
N ALA A 45 -26.91 8.39 -11.80
CA ALA A 45 -26.94 9.04 -13.10
C ALA A 45 -25.50 9.40 -13.53
N ALA A 46 -25.08 8.89 -14.69
CA ALA A 46 -23.75 9.09 -15.26
C ALA A 46 -23.69 10.28 -16.24
N GLU A 47 -24.41 11.36 -15.94
CA GLU A 47 -24.50 12.50 -16.85
C GLU A 47 -23.14 13.17 -17.06
N ASN A 48 -22.63 13.13 -18.29
CA ASN A 48 -21.37 13.75 -18.71
C ASN A 48 -20.08 13.15 -18.13
N ILE A 49 -20.12 11.91 -17.64
CA ILE A 49 -18.89 11.20 -17.26
C ILE A 49 -18.03 10.98 -18.49
N LYS A 50 -16.74 11.29 -18.37
CA LYS A 50 -15.74 10.99 -19.40
C LYS A 50 -14.83 9.87 -18.93
N ILE A 51 -14.55 8.92 -19.82
CA ILE A 51 -13.63 7.82 -19.53
C ILE A 51 -12.21 8.25 -19.94
N ASP A 52 -11.67 9.25 -19.23
CA ASP A 52 -10.32 9.80 -19.48
C ASP A 52 -9.32 9.52 -18.34
N GLY A 53 -9.79 8.91 -17.25
CA GLY A 53 -8.97 8.55 -16.09
C GLY A 53 -8.95 9.61 -14.99
N ASP A 54 -9.61 10.75 -15.20
CA ASP A 54 -9.96 11.66 -14.11
C ASP A 54 -11.20 11.11 -13.37
N LEU A 55 -11.18 11.15 -12.04
CA LEU A 55 -12.30 10.72 -11.18
C LEU A 55 -12.85 11.90 -10.38
N SER A 56 -12.62 13.13 -10.85
CA SER A 56 -13.03 14.37 -10.17
C SER A 56 -14.52 14.67 -10.28
N GLU A 57 -15.27 13.99 -11.15
CA GLU A 57 -16.72 14.20 -11.26
C GLU A 57 -17.46 13.76 -9.99
N TYR A 58 -18.42 14.58 -9.56
CA TYR A 58 -19.17 14.41 -8.31
C TYR A 58 -19.88 13.07 -8.13
N VAL A 59 -20.24 12.41 -9.23
CA VAL A 59 -20.84 11.06 -9.20
C VAL A 59 -19.92 10.02 -8.54
N TRP A 60 -18.60 10.17 -8.69
CA TRP A 60 -17.62 9.28 -8.07
C TRP A 60 -17.60 9.41 -6.55
N GLU A 61 -17.94 10.57 -5.98
CA GLU A 61 -18.07 10.72 -4.52
C GLU A 61 -19.23 9.88 -3.94
N LYS A 62 -20.23 9.56 -4.77
CA LYS A 62 -21.39 8.76 -4.38
C LYS A 62 -21.27 7.27 -4.75
N ALA A 63 -20.24 6.91 -5.51
CA ALA A 63 -19.99 5.54 -5.90
C ALA A 63 -19.65 4.66 -4.67
N ALA A 64 -19.90 3.36 -4.77
CA ALA A 64 -19.49 2.43 -3.73
C ALA A 64 -17.95 2.36 -3.69
N LEU A 65 -17.38 2.55 -2.49
CA LEU A 65 -15.94 2.45 -2.25
C LEU A 65 -15.53 0.98 -2.08
N ILE A 66 -14.48 0.59 -2.79
CA ILE A 66 -13.73 -0.65 -2.61
C ILE A 66 -12.43 -0.27 -1.93
N ASP A 67 -12.20 -0.80 -0.74
CA ASP A 67 -11.00 -0.56 0.05
C ASP A 67 -10.47 -1.88 0.65
N ASN A 68 -9.52 -1.76 1.58
CA ASN A 68 -8.90 -2.89 2.27
C ASN A 68 -8.37 -3.98 1.32
N PHE A 69 -7.73 -3.54 0.23
CA PHE A 69 -7.04 -4.44 -0.68
C PHE A 69 -6.00 -5.26 0.06
N THR A 70 -5.82 -6.49 -0.37
CA THR A 70 -4.92 -7.48 0.24
C THR A 70 -3.86 -7.88 -0.78
N GLU A 71 -2.60 -7.88 -0.37
CA GLU A 71 -1.51 -8.35 -1.20
C GLU A 71 -1.43 -9.89 -1.14
N ILE A 72 -1.67 -10.54 -2.28
CA ILE A 72 -1.65 -12.01 -2.43
C ILE A 72 -0.28 -12.51 -2.90
N SER A 73 0.50 -11.64 -3.56
CA SER A 73 1.87 -11.92 -3.99
C SER A 73 2.57 -10.58 -4.32
N PRO A 74 3.84 -10.38 -3.94
CA PRO A 74 4.77 -11.32 -3.30
C PRO A 74 4.53 -11.60 -1.80
N GLY A 75 3.75 -10.78 -1.10
CA GLY A 75 3.28 -11.09 0.26
C GLY A 75 2.29 -12.26 0.32
N ASP A 76 1.91 -12.70 1.52
CA ASP A 76 0.90 -13.74 1.74
C ASP A 76 -0.28 -13.19 2.57
N ASN A 77 -1.28 -12.65 1.86
CA ASN A 77 -2.49 -12.08 2.44
C ASN A 77 -2.23 -10.94 3.45
N ILE A 78 -1.23 -10.12 3.17
CA ILE A 78 -0.81 -9.00 4.03
C ILE A 78 -1.36 -7.66 3.53
N LYS A 79 -1.20 -6.62 4.35
CA LYS A 79 -1.50 -5.25 3.96
C LYS A 79 -0.57 -4.85 2.81
N PRO A 80 -1.09 -4.34 1.68
CA PRO A 80 -0.25 -3.88 0.58
C PRO A 80 0.58 -2.67 1.01
N GLU A 81 1.82 -2.60 0.52
CA GLU A 81 2.70 -1.45 0.75
C GLU A 81 2.09 -0.16 0.19
N GLN A 82 1.50 -0.26 -1.01
CA GLN A 82 0.88 0.86 -1.70
C GLN A 82 -0.65 0.79 -1.58
N LYS A 83 -1.25 1.91 -1.16
CA LYS A 83 -2.70 2.01 -1.00
C LYS A 83 -3.37 2.03 -2.38
N THR A 84 -4.49 1.33 -2.51
CA THR A 84 -5.39 1.44 -3.67
C THR A 84 -6.81 1.63 -3.17
N GLU A 85 -7.56 2.49 -3.86
CA GLU A 85 -9.00 2.66 -3.69
C GLU A 85 -9.70 2.36 -5.01
N GLY A 86 -10.78 1.59 -4.98
CA GLY A 86 -11.67 1.39 -6.10
C GLY A 86 -13.00 2.10 -5.86
N ARG A 87 -13.66 2.53 -6.92
CA ARG A 87 -15.02 3.08 -6.90
C ARG A 87 -15.85 2.40 -7.97
N VAL A 88 -17.09 2.04 -7.63
CA VAL A 88 -18.00 1.38 -8.55
C VAL A 88 -19.43 1.88 -8.40
N PHE A 89 -20.09 2.11 -9.52
CA PHE A 89 -21.52 2.38 -9.64
C PHE A 89 -22.00 1.93 -11.01
N TYR A 90 -23.31 1.89 -11.25
CA TYR A 90 -23.87 1.59 -12.57
C TYR A 90 -25.01 2.53 -12.94
N ASP A 91 -25.36 2.59 -14.22
CA ASP A 91 -26.55 3.25 -14.73
C ASP A 91 -27.42 2.26 -15.54
N GLU A 92 -28.24 2.74 -16.49
CA GLU A 92 -29.07 1.86 -17.33
C GLU A 92 -28.27 1.05 -18.35
N GLU A 93 -27.08 1.53 -18.73
CA GLU A 93 -26.33 1.01 -19.88
C GLU A 93 -24.99 0.39 -19.46
N TYR A 94 -24.33 0.94 -18.44
CA TYR A 94 -22.95 0.59 -18.09
C TYR A 94 -22.72 0.38 -16.59
N LEU A 95 -21.70 -0.42 -16.29
CA LEU A 95 -21.08 -0.56 -14.97
C LEU A 95 -19.72 0.14 -15.00
N TYR A 96 -19.52 1.09 -14.11
CA TYR A 96 -18.35 1.96 -14.09
C TYR A 96 -17.40 1.55 -12.97
N PHE A 97 -16.10 1.49 -13.28
CA PHE A 97 -15.05 1.26 -12.31
C PHE A 97 -14.00 2.37 -12.40
N GLY A 98 -13.64 2.95 -11.27
CA GLY A 98 -12.52 3.89 -11.14
C GLY A 98 -11.54 3.37 -10.10
N PHE A 99 -10.24 3.47 -10.37
CA PHE A 99 -9.20 3.08 -9.41
C PHE A 99 -8.22 4.22 -9.18
N THR A 100 -7.92 4.47 -7.92
CA THR A 100 -6.86 5.39 -7.49
C THR A 100 -5.76 4.56 -6.84
N ALA A 101 -4.66 4.38 -7.55
CA ALA A 101 -3.46 3.73 -7.03
C ALA A 101 -2.49 4.80 -6.51
N TYR A 102 -2.20 4.76 -5.22
CA TYR A 102 -1.27 5.69 -4.58
C TYR A 102 0.14 5.10 -4.64
N GLU A 103 1.12 5.89 -5.04
CA GLU A 103 2.54 5.52 -5.00
C GLU A 103 3.28 6.51 -4.11
N THR A 104 3.89 5.98 -3.05
CA THR A 104 4.64 6.77 -2.06
C THR A 104 6.13 6.81 -2.36
N ASP A 105 6.65 5.87 -3.17
CA ASP A 105 8.05 5.82 -3.58
C ASP A 105 8.20 5.72 -5.11
N MET A 106 8.40 6.88 -5.74
CA MET A 106 8.64 6.96 -7.19
C MET A 106 9.93 6.25 -7.65
N MET A 107 10.91 6.03 -6.77
CA MET A 107 12.20 5.45 -7.14
C MET A 107 12.14 3.92 -7.25
N SER A 108 11.34 3.25 -6.40
CA SER A 108 11.14 1.80 -6.47
C SER A 108 10.27 1.36 -7.66
N ALA A 109 9.29 2.18 -8.06
CA ALA A 109 8.39 1.89 -9.18
C ALA A 109 9.15 1.71 -10.52
N GLY A 110 10.18 2.54 -10.77
CA GLY A 110 11.01 2.44 -11.97
C GLY A 110 11.82 1.14 -12.05
N ILE A 111 12.30 0.63 -10.91
CA ILE A 111 13.11 -0.59 -10.84
C ILE A 111 12.23 -1.83 -11.07
N ARG A 112 11.00 -1.86 -10.54
CA ARG A 112 10.05 -2.97 -10.74
C ARG A 112 9.71 -3.18 -12.23
N ASN A 113 9.54 -2.10 -13.00
CA ASN A 113 9.24 -2.17 -14.43
C ASN A 113 10.40 -2.77 -15.25
N VAL A 114 11.64 -2.44 -14.91
CA VAL A 114 12.84 -2.98 -15.58
C VAL A 114 13.01 -4.48 -15.31
N LEU A 115 12.70 -4.94 -14.08
CA LEU A 115 12.80 -6.36 -13.75
C LEU A 115 11.68 -7.20 -14.40
N GLN A 116 10.49 -6.63 -14.60
CA GLN A 116 9.40 -7.33 -15.29
C GLN A 116 9.69 -7.50 -16.79
N SER A 117 10.23 -6.49 -17.46
CA SER A 117 10.58 -6.59 -18.89
C SER A 117 11.68 -7.62 -19.16
N GLU A 118 12.63 -7.79 -18.23
CA GLU A 118 13.64 -8.85 -18.33
C GLU A 118 13.04 -10.26 -18.16
N ARG A 119 12.06 -10.44 -17.28
CA ARG A 119 11.38 -11.74 -17.10
C ARG A 119 10.63 -12.15 -18.36
N ASP A 120 9.92 -11.23 -18.99
CA ASP A 120 9.15 -11.51 -20.22
C ASP A 120 10.08 -11.80 -21.40
N THR A 121 11.22 -11.11 -21.48
CA THR A 121 12.24 -11.39 -22.49
C THR A 121 12.85 -12.78 -22.31
N ARG A 122 13.19 -13.20 -21.08
CA ARG A 122 13.71 -14.55 -20.83
C ARG A 122 12.67 -15.65 -21.08
N ARG A 123 11.39 -15.40 -20.79
CA ARG A 123 10.32 -16.37 -21.03
C ARG A 123 10.13 -16.61 -22.54
N SER A 124 10.07 -15.54 -23.32
CA SER A 124 9.95 -15.63 -24.78
C SER A 124 11.17 -16.27 -25.46
N SER A 125 12.39 -16.09 -24.91
CA SER A 125 13.58 -16.77 -25.44
C SER A 125 13.56 -18.29 -25.19
N VAL A 126 13.06 -18.73 -24.02
CA VAL A 126 12.93 -20.17 -23.70
C VAL A 126 11.90 -20.84 -24.60
N ASP A 127 10.75 -20.20 -24.82
CA ASP A 127 9.70 -20.73 -25.70
C ASP A 127 10.16 -20.83 -27.17
N ASN A 128 10.96 -19.86 -27.62
CA ASN A 128 11.49 -19.85 -28.99
C ASN A 128 12.60 -20.90 -29.17
N GLU A 129 13.38 -21.19 -28.13
CA GLU A 129 14.42 -22.23 -28.18
C GLU A 129 13.81 -23.64 -28.22
N GLN A 130 12.73 -23.88 -27.47
CA GLN A 130 12.00 -25.16 -27.52
C GLN A 130 11.38 -25.45 -28.89
N ARG A 131 10.78 -24.45 -29.55
CA ARG A 131 10.25 -24.62 -30.91
C ARG A 131 11.31 -24.92 -31.96
N ARG A 132 12.58 -24.59 -31.72
CA ARG A 132 13.69 -24.88 -32.65
C ARG A 132 14.15 -26.33 -32.61
N PHE A 133 13.76 -27.11 -31.60
CA PHE A 133 14.08 -28.53 -31.49
C PHE A 133 12.98 -29.46 -32.03
N GLU A 134 11.85 -28.90 -32.49
CA GLU A 134 10.72 -29.66 -33.05
C GLU A 134 10.69 -29.70 -34.59
N LEU A 135 11.80 -29.34 -35.26
CA LEU A 135 12.02 -29.47 -36.70
C LEU A 135 13.24 -30.36 -36.98
#